data_AF-W9T7C3-F1
#
_entry.id   AF-W9T7C3-F1
#
_cell.length_a   1.000
_cell.length_b   1.000
_cell.length_c   1.000
_cell.angle_alpha   90.00
_cell.angle_beta   90.00
_cell.angle_gamma   90.00
#
_symmetry.space_group_name_H-M   'P 1'
#
loop_
_entity.id
_entity.type
_entity.pdbx_description
1 polymer ?
#
loop_
_entity_poly.entity_id
_entity_poly.type
_entity_poly.pdbx_seq_one_letter_code
_entity_poly.pdbx_strand_id
1 'polypeptide(L)'
;MLRLALTEAKLAEIREYSIKQNLTTVRNRVNELGVAEPLVQRQGANRIVVELPGVQDTAEAKRILGKTANLEFRLAAEADAARASTESFEFREAGRPPVQLERTLIITGDQVTDAQASYDENGRPQVNIRLDGHGGDLMNRATRNNVGRSMAVIFIEQRPLTRYVRQVVEGVEQEVRVETFQEEKKIISLATIQSPLGSQFRITGLDGQGESSELALLLRAGGLAAPMYFAEERTIGPSLGAENIKLGVEAAMWGFLFVALFMVLIYKFFGVLATIALLFNMVVLTALMSMLNATLTLPGIAGIVLTMGMAVDANVLIFSRIREEIANGMSVQRAIHEGFDRAFSAIVDGNLTTLLVGGILFAMGTGPIKGFAVTLSIGILTSMFTAIIVTRGMVNLIYGGRDLKKLWI
;
A
#
# COMPACT_ATOMS: atom_id res chain seq x y z
N MET A 1 27.87 -44.81 0.72
CA MET A 1 26.76 -43.83 0.52
C MET A 1 27.35 -42.43 0.56
N LEU A 2 27.25 -41.66 -0.52
CA LEU A 2 27.60 -40.24 -0.51
C LEU A 2 26.45 -39.47 0.15
N ARG A 3 26.72 -38.79 1.28
CA ARG A 3 25.78 -37.84 1.88
C ARG A 3 26.16 -36.44 1.41
N LEU A 4 25.39 -35.90 0.48
CA LEU A 4 25.45 -34.50 0.12
C LEU A 4 24.69 -33.72 1.20
N ALA A 5 25.37 -32.79 1.85
CA ALA A 5 24.77 -31.85 2.79
C ALA A 5 25.05 -30.42 2.32
N LEU A 6 24.06 -29.54 2.45
CA LEU A 6 24.26 -28.12 2.19
C LEU A 6 25.17 -27.53 3.27
N THR A 7 26.03 -26.59 2.89
CA THR A 7 26.81 -25.81 3.85
C THR A 7 25.89 -24.91 4.67
N GLU A 8 26.26 -24.61 5.91
CA GLU A 8 25.49 -23.70 6.76
C GLU A 8 25.33 -22.31 6.13
N ALA A 9 26.36 -21.83 5.44
CA ALA A 9 26.31 -20.59 4.68
C ALA A 9 25.23 -20.62 3.58
N LYS A 10 25.15 -21.72 2.82
CA LYS A 10 24.14 -21.85 1.75
C LYS A 10 22.73 -21.99 2.32
N LEU A 11 22.57 -22.67 3.45
CA LEU A 11 21.30 -22.76 4.15
C LEU A 11 20.81 -21.39 4.66
N ALA A 12 21.72 -20.57 5.20
CA ALA A 12 21.40 -19.22 5.64
C ALA A 12 21.01 -18.32 4.46
N GLU A 13 21.74 -18.40 3.34
CA GLU A 13 21.43 -17.66 2.12
C GLU A 13 20.04 -18.01 1.56
N ILE A 14 19.73 -19.31 1.43
CA ILE A 14 18.42 -19.79 0.97
C ILE A 14 17.31 -19.30 1.90
N ARG A 15 17.51 -19.42 3.22
CA ARG A 15 16.53 -18.97 4.21
C ARG A 15 16.26 -17.47 4.11
N GLU A 16 17.31 -16.67 3.98
CA GLU A 16 17.20 -15.21 3.87
C GLU A 16 16.47 -14.80 2.59
N TYR A 17 16.84 -15.42 1.46
CA TYR A 17 16.14 -15.23 0.20
C TYR A 17 14.66 -15.60 0.30
N SER A 18 14.34 -16.78 0.86
CA SER A 18 12.97 -17.25 1.00
C SER A 18 12.12 -16.32 1.87
N ILE A 19 12.65 -15.83 2.99
CA ILE A 19 11.93 -14.87 3.84
C ILE A 19 11.72 -13.55 3.12
N LYS A 20 12.74 -13.01 2.45
CA LYS A 20 12.63 -11.73 1.74
C LYS A 20 11.62 -11.79 0.59
N GLN A 21 11.63 -12.89 -0.17
CA GLN A 21 10.68 -13.10 -1.25
C GLN A 21 9.26 -13.26 -0.70
N ASN A 22 9.05 -14.15 0.28
CA ASN A 22 7.74 -14.35 0.89
C ASN A 22 7.21 -13.07 1.55
N LEU A 23 8.07 -12.24 2.17
CA LEU A 23 7.68 -10.95 2.74
C LEU A 23 7.12 -10.01 1.67
N THR A 24 7.78 -9.95 0.51
CA THR A 24 7.33 -9.15 -0.65
C THR A 24 5.98 -9.66 -1.15
N THR A 25 5.85 -10.97 -1.37
CA THR A 25 4.62 -11.61 -1.83
C THR A 25 3.46 -11.37 -0.85
N VAL A 26 3.69 -11.57 0.45
CA VAL A 26 2.68 -11.32 1.49
C VAL A 26 2.27 -9.86 1.49
N ARG A 27 3.22 -8.92 1.43
CA ARG A 27 2.92 -7.48 1.38
C ARG A 27 2.04 -7.12 0.18
N ASN A 28 2.35 -7.64 -1.01
CA ASN A 28 1.54 -7.42 -2.20
C ASN A 28 0.12 -7.98 -2.03
N ARG A 29 -0.01 -9.21 -1.52
CA ARG A 29 -1.33 -9.83 -1.26
C ARG A 29 -2.17 -9.04 -0.28
N VAL A 30 -1.55 -8.52 0.79
CA VAL A 30 -2.29 -7.76 1.77
C VAL A 30 -2.76 -6.42 1.20
N ASN A 31 -1.94 -5.75 0.39
CA ASN A 31 -2.36 -4.51 -0.28
C ASN A 31 -3.58 -4.72 -1.20
N GLU A 32 -3.67 -5.89 -1.82
CA GLU A 32 -4.78 -6.27 -2.69
C GLU A 32 -6.07 -6.62 -1.93
N LEU A 33 -5.99 -6.96 -0.64
CA LEU A 33 -7.18 -7.15 0.20
C LEU A 33 -7.94 -5.85 0.48
N GLY A 34 -7.42 -4.68 0.06
CA GLY A 34 -8.06 -3.39 0.28
C GLY A 34 -8.02 -2.93 1.74
N VAL A 35 -7.16 -3.53 2.55
CA VAL A 35 -7.00 -3.21 3.97
C VAL A 35 -6.25 -1.88 4.11
N ALA A 36 -6.77 -0.98 4.95
CA ALA A 36 -6.11 0.29 5.22
C ALA A 36 -4.92 0.07 6.17
N GLU A 37 -3.69 0.23 5.68
CA GLU A 37 -2.46 0.18 6.48
C GLU A 37 -2.10 -1.19 7.09
N PRO A 38 -1.90 -2.22 6.27
CA PRO A 38 -1.42 -3.50 6.76
C PRO A 38 0.04 -3.45 7.22
N LEU A 39 0.33 -4.19 8.29
CA LEU A 39 1.67 -4.33 8.81
C LEU A 39 2.23 -5.70 8.46
N VAL A 40 3.24 -5.74 7.60
CA VAL A 40 3.90 -6.99 7.17
C VAL A 40 5.38 -6.93 7.49
N GLN A 41 5.80 -7.69 8.50
CA GLN A 41 7.15 -7.66 9.05
C GLN A 41 7.72 -9.05 9.24
N ARG A 42 9.04 -9.16 9.16
CA ARG A 42 9.75 -10.37 9.59
C ARG A 42 9.80 -10.43 11.11
N GLN A 43 9.50 -11.60 11.69
CA GLN A 43 9.68 -11.88 13.11
C GLN A 43 10.65 -13.05 13.28
N GLY A 44 11.85 -12.76 13.79
CA GLY A 44 12.90 -13.78 13.95
C GLY A 44 13.39 -14.36 12.62
N ALA A 45 13.85 -15.62 12.65
CA ALA A 45 14.52 -16.24 11.50
C ALA A 45 13.56 -16.84 10.46
N ASN A 46 12.34 -17.22 10.85
CA ASN A 46 11.44 -18.06 10.05
C ASN A 46 9.95 -17.67 10.16
N ARG A 47 9.60 -16.49 10.68
CA ARG A 47 8.20 -16.04 10.79
C ARG A 47 8.00 -14.69 10.11
N ILE A 48 6.77 -14.49 9.65
CA ILE A 48 6.27 -13.22 9.12
C ILE A 48 5.03 -12.87 9.94
N VAL A 49 5.03 -11.69 10.55
CA VAL A 49 3.88 -11.13 11.25
C VAL A 49 3.09 -10.30 10.25
N VAL A 50 1.79 -10.57 10.19
CA VAL A 50 0.84 -9.84 9.35
C VAL A 50 -0.28 -9.32 10.25
N GLU A 51 -0.44 -8.00 10.30
CA GLU A 51 -1.54 -7.36 11.01
C GLU A 51 -2.46 -6.68 9.98
N LEU A 52 -3.74 -7.03 10.07
CA LEU A 52 -4.78 -6.59 9.13
C LEU A 52 -5.84 -5.78 9.89
N PRO A 53 -5.69 -4.44 9.98
CA PRO A 53 -6.67 -3.62 10.67
C PRO A 53 -8.00 -3.56 9.90
N GLY A 54 -9.12 -3.76 10.59
CA GLY A 54 -10.46 -3.57 10.00
C GLY A 54 -10.93 -4.67 9.03
N VAL A 55 -10.21 -5.80 8.95
CA VAL A 55 -10.70 -6.98 8.21
C VAL A 55 -11.89 -7.59 8.96
N GLN A 56 -13.03 -7.62 8.29
CA GLN A 56 -14.27 -8.22 8.82
C GLN A 56 -14.29 -9.75 8.62
N ASP A 57 -13.78 -10.22 7.47
CA ASP A 57 -13.69 -11.65 7.16
C ASP A 57 -12.22 -12.14 7.25
N THR A 58 -11.86 -12.69 8.41
CA THR A 58 -10.53 -13.27 8.62
C THR A 58 -10.31 -14.56 7.81
N ALA A 59 -11.37 -15.27 7.42
CA ALA A 59 -11.26 -16.50 6.65
C ALA A 59 -10.88 -16.20 5.18
N GLU A 60 -11.46 -15.14 4.60
CA GLU A 60 -11.08 -14.66 3.28
C GLU A 60 -9.63 -14.19 3.24
N ALA A 61 -9.21 -13.39 4.22
CA ALA A 61 -7.82 -12.95 4.34
C ALA A 61 -6.86 -14.14 4.47
N LYS A 62 -7.19 -15.14 5.30
CA LYS A 62 -6.38 -16.37 5.43
C LYS A 62 -6.28 -17.14 4.13
N ARG A 63 -7.38 -17.26 3.39
CA ARG A 63 -7.42 -17.96 2.10
C ARG A 63 -6.49 -17.28 1.09
N ILE A 64 -6.48 -15.95 1.03
CA ILE A 64 -5.61 -15.22 0.08
C ILE A 64 -4.15 -15.23 0.53
N LEU A 65 -3.87 -15.06 1.82
CA LEU A 65 -2.50 -15.05 2.34
C LEU A 65 -1.87 -16.44 2.40
N GLY A 66 -2.66 -17.46 2.75
CA GLY A 66 -2.21 -18.84 2.91
C GLY A 66 -2.17 -19.64 1.60
N LYS A 67 -2.82 -19.19 0.52
CA LYS A 67 -2.75 -19.87 -0.78
C LYS A 67 -1.35 -19.77 -1.37
N THR A 68 -0.61 -20.85 -1.37
CA THR A 68 0.60 -21.00 -2.18
C THR A 68 0.15 -21.16 -3.63
N ALA A 69 0.14 -20.08 -4.40
CA ALA A 69 -0.15 -20.12 -5.82
C ALA A 69 1.17 -19.85 -6.55
N ASN A 70 1.83 -20.93 -6.96
CA ASN A 70 2.92 -20.82 -7.92
C ASN A 70 2.38 -21.23 -9.28
N LEU A 71 2.80 -20.49 -10.31
CA LEU A 71 2.44 -20.77 -11.69
C LEU A 71 3.69 -21.16 -12.44
N GLU A 72 3.57 -22.23 -13.21
CA GLU A 72 4.61 -22.68 -14.14
C GLU A 72 4.05 -22.70 -15.55
N PHE A 73 4.83 -22.18 -16.50
CA PHE A 73 4.52 -22.22 -17.91
C PHE A 73 5.39 -23.26 -18.58
N ARG A 74 4.78 -24.25 -19.25
CA ARG A 74 5.48 -25.35 -19.89
C ARG A 74 4.91 -25.63 -21.29
N LEU A 75 5.73 -26.14 -22.19
CA LEU A 75 5.27 -26.60 -23.51
C LEU A 75 4.63 -27.98 -23.39
N ALA A 76 3.61 -28.23 -24.21
CA ALA A 76 3.10 -29.58 -24.43
C ALA A 76 4.18 -30.42 -25.14
N ALA A 77 4.34 -31.66 -24.69
CA ALA A 77 5.30 -32.58 -25.24
C ALA A 77 4.94 -32.93 -26.70
N GLU A 78 5.96 -33.08 -27.54
CA GLU A 78 5.80 -33.63 -28.89
C GLU A 78 5.48 -35.13 -28.83
N ALA A 79 4.88 -35.66 -29.89
CA ALA A 79 4.39 -37.05 -29.91
C ALA A 79 5.51 -38.09 -29.75
N ASP A 80 6.74 -37.74 -30.15
CA ASP A 80 7.96 -38.55 -30.10
C ASP A 80 8.91 -38.17 -28.94
N ALA A 81 8.48 -37.25 -28.06
CA ALA A 81 9.31 -36.80 -26.95
C ALA A 81 9.67 -37.96 -25.99
N ALA A 82 10.94 -37.99 -25.56
CA ALA A 82 11.43 -39.02 -24.67
C ALA A 82 10.73 -38.95 -23.30
N ARG A 83 10.36 -40.12 -22.73
CA ARG A 83 9.75 -40.20 -21.39
C ARG A 83 10.59 -39.58 -20.27
N ALA A 84 11.90 -39.44 -20.46
CA ALA A 84 12.79 -38.79 -19.50
C ALA A 84 12.65 -37.27 -19.47
N SER A 85 12.21 -36.65 -20.57
CA SER A 85 12.02 -35.20 -20.71
C SER A 85 10.56 -34.77 -20.60
N THR A 86 9.61 -35.71 -20.46
CA THR A 86 8.19 -35.43 -20.30
C THR A 86 7.67 -35.77 -18.90
N GLU A 87 6.57 -35.13 -18.53
CA GLU A 87 5.84 -35.37 -17.30
C GLU A 87 4.34 -35.20 -17.58
N SER A 88 3.50 -36.07 -17.00
CA SER A 88 2.05 -36.05 -17.22
C SER A 88 1.36 -35.26 -16.12
N PHE A 89 0.45 -34.38 -16.51
CA PHE A 89 -0.32 -33.54 -15.60
C PHE A 89 -1.81 -33.66 -15.86
N GLU A 90 -2.59 -33.68 -14.79
CA GLU A 90 -4.05 -33.65 -14.84
C GLU A 90 -4.57 -32.22 -14.96
N PHE A 91 -5.74 -32.05 -15.56
CA PHE A 91 -6.44 -30.77 -15.55
C PHE A 91 -7.07 -30.50 -14.19
N ARG A 92 -7.23 -29.23 -13.86
CA ARG A 92 -8.04 -28.79 -12.70
C ARG A 92 -9.52 -29.15 -12.90
N GLU A 93 -10.02 -29.04 -14.12
CA GLU A 93 -11.36 -29.45 -14.52
C GLU A 93 -11.47 -30.98 -14.61
N ALA A 94 -12.50 -31.55 -13.99
CA ALA A 94 -12.71 -33.00 -14.00
C ALA A 94 -13.15 -33.49 -15.39
N GLY A 95 -12.68 -34.68 -15.78
CA GLY A 95 -13.12 -35.36 -17.01
C GLY A 95 -12.28 -35.09 -18.25
N ARG A 96 -11.28 -34.21 -18.19
CA ARG A 96 -10.28 -34.07 -19.26
C ARG A 96 -9.14 -35.07 -19.08
N PRO A 97 -8.66 -35.71 -20.17
CA PRO A 97 -7.52 -36.61 -20.10
C PRO A 97 -6.25 -35.85 -19.71
N PRO A 98 -5.30 -36.49 -18.98
CA PRO A 98 -4.05 -35.86 -18.62
C PRO A 98 -3.19 -35.58 -19.87
N VAL A 99 -2.35 -34.54 -19.80
CA VAL A 99 -1.51 -34.09 -20.91
C VAL A 99 -0.05 -34.27 -20.55
N GLN A 100 0.75 -34.72 -21.51
CA GLN A 100 2.20 -34.76 -21.36
C GLN A 100 2.78 -33.38 -21.68
N LEU A 101 3.54 -32.85 -20.73
CA LEU A 101 4.26 -31.60 -20.85
C LEU A 101 5.76 -31.86 -20.81
N GLU A 102 6.54 -30.96 -21.38
CA GLU A 102 7.98 -30.97 -21.18
C GLU A 102 8.32 -30.67 -19.72
N ARG A 103 9.41 -31.26 -19.21
CA ARG A 103 9.94 -30.93 -17.88
C ARG A 103 10.60 -29.56 -17.82
N THR A 104 10.97 -29.01 -18.97
CA THR A 104 11.60 -27.70 -19.09
C THR A 104 10.59 -26.61 -18.75
N LEU A 105 10.94 -25.77 -17.77
CA LEU A 105 10.17 -24.58 -17.42
C LEU A 105 10.47 -23.45 -18.42
N ILE A 106 9.43 -22.80 -18.94
CA ILE A 106 9.57 -21.57 -19.73
C ILE A 106 9.80 -20.38 -18.80
N ILE A 107 8.82 -20.13 -17.92
CA ILE A 107 8.83 -19.09 -16.89
C ILE A 107 7.99 -19.53 -15.70
N THR A 108 8.16 -18.81 -14.59
CA THR A 108 7.35 -18.91 -13.36
C THR A 108 6.56 -17.62 -13.11
N GLY A 109 5.54 -17.70 -12.25
CA GLY A 109 4.70 -16.56 -11.89
C GLY A 109 5.42 -15.41 -11.17
N ASP A 110 6.64 -15.59 -10.66
CA ASP A 110 7.46 -14.52 -10.05
C ASP A 110 7.96 -13.49 -11.07
N GLN A 111 7.98 -13.84 -12.36
CA GLN A 111 8.35 -12.92 -13.45
C GLN A 111 7.15 -12.09 -13.97
N VAL A 112 6.00 -12.18 -13.31
CA VAL A 112 4.79 -11.41 -13.64
C VAL A 112 4.81 -10.09 -12.89
N THR A 113 4.77 -8.98 -13.64
CA THR A 113 4.75 -7.62 -13.09
C THR A 113 3.34 -7.05 -12.96
N ASP A 114 2.42 -7.50 -13.81
CA ASP A 114 1.02 -7.11 -13.75
C ASP A 114 0.13 -8.21 -14.34
N ALA A 115 -1.07 -8.34 -13.80
CA ALA A 115 -2.09 -9.25 -14.30
C ALA A 115 -3.48 -8.65 -14.07
N GLN A 116 -4.30 -8.59 -15.11
CA GLN A 116 -5.62 -7.96 -15.06
C GLN A 116 -6.68 -8.89 -15.62
N ALA A 117 -7.72 -9.12 -14.83
CA ALA A 117 -8.91 -9.82 -15.30
C ALA A 117 -9.67 -8.94 -16.29
N SER A 118 -10.07 -9.53 -17.42
CA SER A 118 -10.80 -8.87 -18.49
C SER A 118 -11.78 -9.86 -19.12
N TYR A 119 -12.57 -9.40 -20.08
CA TYR A 119 -13.45 -10.24 -20.87
C TYR A 119 -13.10 -10.08 -22.35
N ASP A 120 -13.18 -11.17 -23.10
CA ASP A 120 -13.06 -11.12 -24.55
C ASP A 120 -14.31 -10.53 -25.21
N GLU A 121 -14.27 -10.35 -26.53
CA GLU A 121 -15.39 -9.82 -27.33
C GLU A 121 -16.67 -10.67 -27.25
N ASN A 122 -16.52 -11.94 -26.85
CA ASN A 122 -17.62 -12.90 -26.70
C ASN A 122 -18.08 -13.02 -25.24
N GLY A 123 -17.57 -12.16 -24.34
CA GLY A 123 -17.91 -12.16 -22.91
C GLY A 123 -17.26 -13.29 -22.10
N ARG A 124 -16.26 -13.99 -22.66
CA ARG A 124 -15.52 -15.04 -21.93
C ARG A 124 -14.43 -14.40 -21.06
N PRO A 125 -14.23 -14.86 -19.83
CA PRO A 125 -13.20 -14.31 -18.96
C PRO A 125 -11.80 -14.64 -19.50
N GLN A 126 -10.91 -13.64 -19.44
CA GLN A 126 -9.49 -13.77 -19.76
C GLN A 126 -8.63 -13.02 -18.73
N VAL A 127 -7.36 -13.38 -18.63
CA VAL A 127 -6.39 -12.64 -17.81
C VAL A 127 -5.28 -12.13 -18.72
N ASN A 128 -5.13 -10.80 -18.78
CA ASN A 128 -4.02 -10.14 -19.45
C ASN A 128 -2.81 -10.16 -18.51
N ILE A 129 -1.67 -10.64 -18.98
CA ILE A 129 -0.44 -10.79 -18.20
C ILE A 129 0.65 -9.91 -18.81
N ARG A 130 1.40 -9.25 -17.93
CA ARG A 130 2.63 -8.51 -18.28
C ARG A 130 3.80 -9.06 -17.48
N LEU A 131 4.82 -9.53 -18.19
CA LEU A 131 6.07 -10.02 -17.64
C LEU A 131 7.08 -8.88 -17.47
N ASP A 132 8.09 -9.13 -16.65
CA ASP A 132 9.31 -8.31 -16.65
C ASP A 132 10.13 -8.53 -17.95
N GLY A 133 11.24 -7.80 -18.09
CA GLY A 133 12.09 -7.90 -19.27
C GLY A 133 12.72 -9.29 -19.45
N HIS A 134 13.11 -9.94 -18.34
CA HIS A 134 13.75 -11.26 -18.40
C HIS A 134 12.75 -12.36 -18.79
N GLY A 135 11.56 -12.33 -18.20
CA GLY A 135 10.49 -13.27 -18.52
C GLY A 135 9.93 -13.07 -19.92
N GLY A 136 9.82 -11.82 -20.38
CA GLY A 136 9.46 -11.53 -21.77
C GLY A 136 10.43 -12.15 -22.77
N ASP A 137 11.75 -12.07 -22.50
CA ASP A 137 12.77 -12.69 -23.32
C ASP A 137 12.70 -14.22 -23.32
N LEU A 138 12.55 -14.83 -22.14
CA LEU A 138 12.41 -16.29 -22.01
C LEU A 138 11.17 -16.80 -22.74
N MET A 139 10.03 -16.13 -22.55
CA MET A 139 8.78 -16.43 -23.23
C MET A 139 8.91 -16.30 -24.74
N ASN A 140 9.56 -15.24 -25.24
CA ASN A 140 9.78 -15.06 -26.67
C ASN A 140 10.66 -16.15 -27.27
N ARG A 141 11.78 -16.48 -26.61
CA ARG A 141 12.68 -17.55 -27.05
C ARG A 141 11.99 -18.92 -27.06
N ALA A 142 11.14 -19.18 -26.07
CA ALA A 142 10.39 -20.43 -25.97
C ALA A 142 9.25 -20.52 -26.99
N THR A 143 8.63 -19.41 -27.39
CA THR A 143 7.45 -19.43 -28.28
C THR A 143 7.78 -19.19 -29.75
N ARG A 144 8.85 -18.47 -30.08
CA ARG A 144 9.21 -18.10 -31.48
C ARG A 144 9.30 -19.28 -32.45
N ASN A 145 9.79 -20.43 -31.99
CA ASN A 145 9.97 -21.65 -32.79
C ASN A 145 8.89 -22.70 -32.49
N ASN A 146 7.94 -22.39 -31.62
CA ASN A 146 6.92 -23.31 -31.12
C ASN A 146 5.50 -22.78 -31.41
N VAL A 147 5.36 -21.92 -32.42
CA VAL A 147 4.05 -21.47 -32.93
C VAL A 147 3.29 -22.68 -33.48
N GLY A 148 2.03 -22.82 -33.09
CA GLY A 148 1.19 -23.99 -33.36
C GLY A 148 1.26 -25.08 -32.29
N ARG A 149 2.25 -25.06 -31.38
CA ARG A 149 2.28 -25.97 -30.23
C ARG A 149 1.39 -25.47 -29.10
N SER A 150 0.93 -26.40 -28.27
CA SER A 150 0.18 -26.06 -27.05
C SER A 150 1.12 -25.69 -25.91
N MET A 151 0.75 -24.67 -25.15
CA MET A 151 1.41 -24.25 -23.92
C MET A 151 0.45 -24.43 -22.76
N ALA A 152 0.93 -25.07 -21.70
CA ALA A 152 0.20 -25.28 -20.48
C ALA A 152 0.60 -24.26 -19.42
N VAL A 153 -0.41 -23.81 -18.69
CA VAL A 153 -0.25 -23.06 -17.45
C VAL A 153 -0.61 -24.01 -16.31
N ILE A 154 0.37 -24.30 -15.46
CA ILE A 154 0.24 -25.22 -14.34
C ILE A 154 0.09 -24.39 -13.07
N PHE A 155 -0.99 -24.64 -12.35
CA PHE A 155 -1.22 -24.12 -11.01
C PHE A 155 -0.71 -25.12 -9.98
N ILE A 156 0.13 -24.63 -9.08
CA ILE A 156 0.74 -25.42 -8.00
C ILE A 156 0.13 -24.94 -6.71
N GLU A 157 -0.64 -25.83 -6.07
CA GLU A 157 -1.17 -25.65 -4.73
C GLU A 157 -0.33 -26.49 -3.76
N GLN A 158 0.06 -25.93 -2.61
CA GLN A 158 0.74 -26.65 -1.55
C GLN A 158 -0.24 -26.80 -0.39
N ARG A 159 -0.52 -28.05 -0.01
CA ARG A 159 -1.43 -28.36 1.09
C ARG A 159 -0.62 -28.76 2.31
N PRO A 160 -0.83 -28.11 3.48
CA PRO A 160 -0.17 -28.53 4.70
C PRO A 160 -0.71 -29.90 5.12
N LEU A 161 0.21 -30.83 5.32
CA LEU A 161 -0.01 -32.13 5.92
C LEU A 161 0.64 -32.14 7.30
N THR A 162 -0.13 -32.55 8.30
CA THR A 162 0.40 -32.72 9.65
C THR A 162 1.11 -34.06 9.74
N ARG A 163 2.43 -34.05 10.02
CA ARG A 163 3.20 -35.25 10.29
C ARG A 163 3.81 -35.17 11.69
N TYR A 164 3.77 -36.27 12.44
CA TYR A 164 4.46 -36.39 13.71
C TYR A 164 5.86 -36.96 13.46
N VAL A 165 6.89 -36.25 13.91
CA VAL A 165 8.29 -36.69 13.81
C VAL A 165 8.86 -36.79 15.22
N ARG A 166 9.53 -37.90 15.52
CA ARG A 166 10.26 -38.06 16.79
C ARG A 166 11.48 -37.18 16.75
N GLN A 167 11.51 -36.15 17.59
CA GLN A 167 12.67 -35.29 17.81
C GLN A 167 13.08 -35.39 19.26
N VAL A 168 14.40 -35.42 19.49
CA VAL A 168 14.97 -35.30 20.83
C VAL A 168 14.95 -33.82 21.18
N VAL A 169 14.01 -33.41 22.03
CA VAL A 169 13.94 -32.06 22.59
C VAL A 169 14.42 -32.17 24.04
N GLU A 170 15.51 -31.48 24.38
CA GLU A 170 16.10 -31.51 25.73
C GLU A 170 16.50 -32.91 26.25
N GLY A 171 16.88 -33.82 25.34
CA GLY A 171 17.32 -35.18 25.71
C GLY A 171 16.19 -36.20 25.87
N VAL A 172 14.93 -35.81 25.63
CA VAL A 172 13.76 -36.70 25.65
C VAL A 172 13.19 -36.82 24.23
N GLU A 173 12.94 -38.04 23.76
CA GLU A 173 12.22 -38.26 22.50
C GLU A 173 10.77 -37.79 22.65
N GLN A 174 10.41 -36.72 21.93
CA GLN A 174 9.05 -36.20 21.85
C GLN A 174 8.55 -36.26 20.40
N GLU A 175 7.27 -36.60 20.23
CA GLU A 175 6.60 -36.49 18.94
C GLU A 175 6.25 -35.03 18.69
N VAL A 176 7.08 -34.36 17.89
CA VAL A 176 6.86 -32.97 17.49
C VAL A 176 5.98 -32.97 16.25
N ARG A 177 4.91 -32.16 16.29
CA ARG A 177 4.08 -31.88 15.12
C ARG A 177 4.89 -31.05 14.13
N VAL A 178 5.23 -31.63 12.99
CA VAL A 178 5.90 -30.94 11.88
C VAL A 178 4.91 -30.83 10.73
N GLU A 179 4.64 -29.60 10.30
CA GLU A 179 3.88 -29.37 9.07
C GLU A 179 4.78 -29.67 7.87
N THR A 180 4.40 -30.68 7.09
CA THR A 180 4.99 -30.96 5.78
C THR A 180 4.01 -30.47 4.71
N PHE A 181 4.48 -30.32 3.47
CA PHE A 181 3.64 -29.80 2.39
C PHE A 181 3.60 -30.81 1.26
N GLN A 182 2.40 -31.09 0.77
CA GLN A 182 2.21 -31.85 -0.45
C GLN A 182 1.90 -30.87 -1.58
N GLU A 183 2.67 -30.92 -2.66
CA GLU A 183 2.41 -30.14 -3.86
C GLU A 183 1.42 -30.87 -4.76
N GLU A 184 0.32 -30.21 -5.11
CA GLU A 184 -0.60 -30.62 -6.15
C GLU A 184 -0.38 -29.71 -7.37
N LYS A 185 0.00 -30.30 -8.50
CA LYS A 185 0.21 -29.58 -9.77
C LYS A 185 -0.92 -29.92 -10.73
N LYS A 186 -1.70 -28.91 -11.15
CA LYS A 186 -2.83 -29.08 -12.06
C LYS A 186 -2.79 -28.09 -13.21
N ILE A 187 -3.13 -28.52 -14.41
CA ILE A 187 -3.24 -27.63 -15.58
C ILE A 187 -4.52 -26.80 -15.42
N ILE A 188 -4.38 -25.47 -15.43
CA ILE A 188 -5.52 -24.53 -15.43
C ILE A 188 -5.87 -24.06 -16.83
N SER A 189 -4.89 -24.03 -17.73
CA SER A 189 -5.11 -23.63 -19.12
C SER A 189 -4.16 -24.39 -20.02
N LEU A 190 -4.66 -24.87 -21.15
CA LEU A 190 -3.88 -25.41 -22.25
C LEU A 190 -4.31 -24.68 -23.52
N ALA A 191 -3.42 -23.84 -24.05
CA ALA A 191 -3.73 -22.99 -25.20
C ALA A 191 -2.68 -23.13 -26.29
N THR A 192 -3.12 -23.05 -27.55
CA THR A 192 -2.23 -23.08 -28.71
C THR A 192 -1.52 -21.73 -28.87
N ILE A 193 -0.21 -21.75 -29.04
CA ILE A 193 0.60 -20.57 -29.35
C ILE A 193 0.26 -20.13 -30.78
N GLN A 194 -0.40 -18.98 -30.94
CA GLN A 194 -0.79 -18.45 -32.25
C GLN A 194 0.30 -17.58 -32.90
N SER A 195 1.15 -16.97 -32.08
CA SER A 195 2.24 -16.10 -32.49
C SER A 195 3.33 -16.10 -31.42
N PRO A 196 4.57 -15.66 -31.75
CA PRO A 196 5.61 -15.48 -30.75
C PRO A 196 5.14 -14.52 -29.65
N LEU A 197 5.15 -14.97 -28.40
CA LEU A 197 4.71 -14.20 -27.24
C LEU A 197 5.87 -13.37 -26.70
N GLY A 198 5.65 -12.08 -26.48
CA GLY A 198 6.63 -11.19 -25.86
C GLY A 198 6.44 -11.06 -24.36
N SER A 199 6.65 -9.86 -23.83
CA SER A 199 6.37 -9.52 -22.43
C SER A 199 4.88 -9.41 -22.10
N GLN A 200 3.99 -9.44 -23.09
CA GLN A 200 2.55 -9.35 -22.89
C GLN A 200 1.83 -10.47 -23.62
N PHE A 201 0.94 -11.16 -22.91
CA PHE A 201 0.06 -12.20 -23.48
C PHE A 201 -1.19 -12.34 -22.62
N ARG A 202 -2.17 -13.13 -23.10
CA ARG A 202 -3.44 -13.37 -22.39
C ARG A 202 -3.65 -14.86 -22.14
N ILE A 203 -4.21 -15.20 -20.98
CA ILE A 203 -4.72 -16.54 -20.67
C ILE A 203 -6.22 -16.53 -20.92
N THR A 204 -6.70 -17.46 -21.73
CA THR A 204 -8.12 -17.68 -22.05
C THR A 204 -8.56 -19.08 -21.61
N GLY A 205 -9.86 -19.37 -21.70
CA GLY A 205 -10.39 -20.68 -21.32
C GLY A 205 -10.47 -20.89 -19.80
N LEU A 206 -10.68 -19.81 -19.05
CA LEU A 206 -11.00 -19.87 -17.62
C LEU A 206 -12.51 -20.09 -17.49
N ASP A 207 -12.91 -21.08 -16.70
CA ASP A 207 -14.30 -21.53 -16.61
C ASP A 207 -14.80 -21.30 -15.18
N GLY A 208 -15.40 -20.13 -14.93
CA GLY A 208 -15.98 -19.81 -13.63
C GLY A 208 -16.18 -18.32 -13.37
N GLN A 209 -17.26 -17.96 -12.70
CA GLN A 209 -17.51 -16.59 -12.25
C GLN A 209 -16.48 -16.23 -11.16
N GLY A 210 -15.58 -15.29 -11.45
CA GLY A 210 -14.57 -14.79 -10.50
C GLY A 210 -13.21 -15.51 -10.54
N GLU A 211 -13.05 -16.59 -11.31
CA GLU A 211 -11.76 -17.31 -11.42
C GLU A 211 -10.66 -16.43 -12.05
N SER A 212 -11.01 -15.61 -13.06
CA SER A 212 -10.06 -14.67 -13.67
C SER A 212 -9.58 -13.60 -12.71
N SER A 213 -10.47 -13.08 -11.85
CA SER A 213 -10.12 -12.11 -10.81
C SER A 213 -9.20 -12.73 -9.76
N GLU A 214 -9.50 -13.96 -9.33
CA GLU A 214 -8.66 -14.70 -8.38
C GLU A 214 -7.28 -15.02 -8.99
N LEU A 215 -7.23 -15.52 -10.23
CA LEU A 215 -5.96 -15.81 -10.91
C LEU A 215 -5.13 -14.54 -11.12
N ALA A 216 -5.75 -13.44 -11.53
CA ALA A 216 -5.08 -12.15 -11.70
C ALA A 216 -4.50 -11.64 -10.38
N LEU A 217 -5.25 -11.78 -9.27
CA LEU A 217 -4.76 -11.46 -7.92
C LEU A 217 -3.52 -12.29 -7.56
N LEU A 218 -3.59 -13.62 -7.75
CA LEU A 218 -2.49 -14.52 -7.41
C LEU A 218 -1.25 -14.29 -8.28
N LEU A 219 -1.44 -13.91 -9.54
CA LEU A 219 -0.38 -13.53 -10.47
C LEU A 219 0.32 -12.23 -10.06
N ARG A 220 -0.45 -11.17 -9.72
CA ARG A 220 0.11 -9.88 -9.24
C ARG A 220 0.82 -10.02 -7.90
N ALA A 221 0.27 -10.86 -7.04
CA ALA A 221 0.84 -11.17 -5.74
C ALA A 221 2.23 -11.83 -5.84
N GLY A 222 2.45 -12.61 -6.91
CA GLY A 222 3.66 -13.39 -7.10
C GLY A 222 3.65 -14.71 -6.32
N GLY A 223 4.59 -15.58 -6.70
CA GLY A 223 4.82 -16.86 -6.06
C GLY A 223 5.45 -16.76 -4.66
N LEU A 224 5.35 -17.84 -3.89
CA LEU A 224 6.09 -18.00 -2.64
C LEU A 224 7.37 -18.81 -2.90
N ALA A 225 8.50 -18.34 -2.36
CA ALA A 225 9.78 -19.04 -2.42
C ALA A 225 9.83 -20.26 -1.50
N ALA A 226 9.03 -20.27 -0.44
CA ALA A 226 8.89 -21.41 0.46
C ALA A 226 7.43 -21.51 0.95
N PRO A 227 6.92 -22.72 1.21
CA PRO A 227 5.61 -22.91 1.81
C PRO A 227 5.51 -22.19 3.16
N MET A 228 4.32 -21.69 3.48
CA MET A 228 4.02 -21.06 4.76
C MET A 228 2.75 -21.64 5.37
N TYR A 229 2.68 -21.60 6.68
CA TYR A 229 1.49 -21.96 7.45
C TYR A 229 1.25 -20.93 8.56
N PHE A 230 0.03 -20.88 9.07
CA PHE A 230 -0.33 -19.97 10.15
C PHE A 230 0.16 -20.56 11.48
N ALA A 231 1.23 -19.97 12.04
CA ALA A 231 1.82 -20.40 13.30
C ALA A 231 1.01 -19.94 14.53
N GLU A 232 0.53 -18.70 14.51
CA GLU A 232 -0.27 -18.10 15.58
C GLU A 232 -1.26 -17.10 14.96
N GLU A 233 -2.44 -16.99 15.57
CA GLU A 233 -3.47 -16.04 15.18
C GLU A 233 -3.94 -15.25 16.40
N ARG A 234 -4.03 -13.93 16.26
CA ARG A 234 -4.68 -13.06 17.22
C ARG A 234 -5.53 -12.03 16.49
N THR A 235 -6.80 -11.93 16.86
CA THR A 235 -7.68 -10.88 16.35
C THR A 235 -7.58 -9.68 17.29
N ILE A 236 -7.08 -8.56 16.76
CA ILE A 236 -7.12 -7.28 17.47
C ILE A 236 -8.53 -6.72 17.34
N GLY A 237 -9.21 -6.52 18.46
CA GLY A 237 -10.59 -6.03 18.48
C GLY A 237 -10.70 -4.57 18.01
N PRO A 238 -11.86 -4.14 17.45
CA PRO A 238 -12.12 -2.76 17.05
C PRO A 238 -11.91 -1.71 18.16
N SER A 239 -11.91 -2.13 19.42
CA SER A 239 -11.75 -1.26 20.59
C SER A 239 -10.40 -0.54 20.63
N LEU A 240 -9.31 -1.18 20.25
CA LEU A 240 -7.97 -0.56 20.26
C LEU A 240 -7.85 0.53 19.18
N GLY A 241 -8.48 0.34 18.02
CA GLY A 241 -8.56 1.37 16.99
C GLY A 241 -9.41 2.57 17.42
N ALA A 242 -10.57 2.31 18.02
CA ALA A 242 -11.45 3.35 18.55
C ALA A 242 -10.78 4.18 19.65
N GLU A 243 -10.00 3.55 20.53
CA GLU A 243 -9.24 4.21 21.59
C GLU A 243 -8.17 5.15 21.01
N ASN A 244 -7.42 4.70 20.01
CA ASN A 244 -6.42 5.52 19.33
C ASN A 244 -7.04 6.75 18.64
N ILE A 245 -8.21 6.60 17.99
CA ILE A 245 -8.92 7.72 17.38
C ILE A 245 -9.39 8.71 18.45
N LYS A 246 -9.96 8.21 19.56
CA LYS A 246 -10.42 9.05 20.67
C LYS A 246 -9.29 9.87 21.27
N LEU A 247 -8.16 9.23 21.60
CA LEU A 247 -6.97 9.90 22.11
C LEU A 247 -6.41 10.93 21.12
N GLY A 248 -6.43 10.61 19.82
CA GLY A 248 -6.02 11.52 18.76
C GLY A 248 -6.90 12.77 18.65
N VAL A 249 -8.22 12.62 18.73
CA VAL A 249 -9.17 13.74 18.74
C VAL A 249 -9.00 14.60 19.99
N GLU A 250 -8.85 13.98 21.17
CA GLU A 250 -8.58 14.70 22.41
C GLU A 250 -7.27 15.50 22.33
N ALA A 251 -6.19 14.92 21.77
CA ALA A 251 -4.93 15.62 21.56
C ALA A 251 -5.07 16.83 20.62
N ALA A 252 -5.84 16.69 19.54
CA ALA A 252 -6.13 17.80 18.63
C ALA A 252 -6.93 18.92 19.31
N MET A 253 -7.90 18.59 20.17
CA MET A 253 -8.66 19.56 20.95
C MET A 253 -7.78 20.34 21.93
N TRP A 254 -6.90 19.64 22.67
CA TRP A 254 -5.94 20.28 23.56
C TRP A 254 -4.94 21.16 22.79
N GLY A 255 -4.45 20.68 21.65
CA GLY A 255 -3.60 21.47 20.74
C GLY A 255 -4.29 22.76 20.30
N PHE A 256 -5.55 22.67 19.85
CA PHE A 256 -6.34 23.84 19.47
C PHE A 256 -6.50 24.82 20.62
N LEU A 257 -6.83 24.33 21.82
CA LEU A 257 -7.03 25.17 23.00
C LEU A 257 -5.76 25.96 23.37
N PHE A 258 -4.60 25.29 23.41
CA PHE A 258 -3.34 25.95 23.75
C PHE A 258 -2.92 26.96 22.69
N VAL A 259 -3.08 26.63 21.41
CA VAL A 259 -2.78 27.54 20.30
C VAL A 259 -3.71 28.75 20.31
N ALA A 260 -5.02 28.54 20.51
CA ALA A 260 -6.00 29.61 20.63
C ALA A 260 -5.67 30.54 21.82
N LEU A 261 -5.35 29.97 22.97
CA LEU A 261 -4.97 30.74 24.16
C LEU A 261 -3.71 31.57 23.90
N PHE A 262 -2.67 30.98 23.31
CA PHE A 262 -1.44 31.67 22.93
C PHE A 262 -1.71 32.86 22.00
N MET A 263 -2.54 32.64 20.97
CA MET A 263 -2.89 33.70 20.01
C MET A 263 -3.64 34.85 20.66
N VAL A 264 -4.64 34.55 21.49
CA VAL A 264 -5.42 35.58 22.20
C VAL A 264 -4.56 36.35 23.21
N LEU A 265 -3.63 35.69 23.91
CA LEU A 265 -2.77 36.35 24.88
C LEU A 265 -1.75 37.30 24.23
N ILE A 266 -1.13 36.91 23.12
CA ILE A 266 -0.08 37.71 22.45
C ILE A 266 -0.65 38.77 21.52
N TYR A 267 -1.68 38.41 20.73
CA TYR A 267 -2.23 39.24 19.66
C TYR A 267 -3.62 39.82 19.98
N LYS A 268 -4.13 39.59 21.20
CA LYS A 268 -5.40 40.15 21.71
C LYS A 268 -6.55 39.94 20.72
N PHE A 269 -7.12 41.01 20.18
CA PHE A 269 -8.25 40.94 19.27
C PHE A 269 -7.91 40.28 17.93
N PHE A 270 -6.70 40.53 17.39
CA PHE A 270 -6.22 39.83 16.20
C PHE A 270 -6.03 38.33 16.47
N GLY A 271 -5.65 37.98 17.70
CA GLY A 271 -5.61 36.59 18.17
C GLY A 271 -6.97 35.89 18.11
N VAL A 272 -8.06 36.60 18.43
CA VAL A 272 -9.43 36.07 18.30
C VAL A 272 -9.78 35.81 16.83
N LEU A 273 -9.46 36.74 15.93
CA LEU A 273 -9.70 36.57 14.48
C LEU A 273 -8.92 35.38 13.92
N ALA A 274 -7.66 35.23 14.30
CA ALA A 274 -6.86 34.07 13.89
C ALA A 274 -7.41 32.74 14.46
N THR A 275 -7.92 32.75 15.69
CA THR A 275 -8.55 31.55 16.28
C THR A 275 -9.81 31.14 15.52
N ILE A 276 -10.63 32.10 15.09
CA ILE A 276 -11.81 31.83 14.25
C ILE A 276 -11.38 31.29 12.88
N ALA A 277 -10.36 31.88 12.26
CA ALA A 277 -9.80 31.39 10.99
C ALA A 277 -9.24 29.96 11.13
N LEU A 278 -8.57 29.64 12.25
CA LEU A 278 -8.05 28.32 12.55
C LEU A 278 -9.18 27.29 12.73
N LEU A 279 -10.27 27.66 13.42
CA LEU A 279 -11.44 26.80 13.57
C LEU A 279 -12.07 26.51 12.19
N PHE A 280 -12.24 27.55 11.38
CA PHE A 280 -12.73 27.41 10.01
C PHE A 280 -11.81 26.50 9.18
N ASN A 281 -10.49 26.65 9.31
CA ASN A 281 -9.49 25.80 8.65
C ASN A 281 -9.69 24.31 9.02
N MET A 282 -9.89 24.00 10.31
CA MET A 282 -10.12 22.62 10.76
C MET A 282 -11.40 22.01 10.18
N VAL A 283 -12.46 22.80 10.07
CA VAL A 283 -13.71 22.36 9.43
C VAL A 283 -13.50 22.08 7.95
N VAL A 284 -12.84 22.99 7.21
CA VAL A 284 -12.57 22.82 5.78
C VAL A 284 -11.65 21.63 5.52
N LEU A 285 -10.59 21.46 6.31
CA LEU A 285 -9.69 20.31 6.21
C LEU A 285 -10.46 18.99 6.38
N THR A 286 -11.27 18.86 7.43
CA THR A 286 -12.05 17.65 7.70
C THR A 286 -13.05 17.38 6.59
N ALA A 287 -13.72 18.43 6.06
CA ALA A 287 -14.65 18.31 4.95
C ALA A 287 -13.97 17.83 3.66
N LEU A 288 -12.78 18.36 3.33
CA LEU A 288 -12.03 17.93 2.15
C LEU A 288 -11.50 16.49 2.28
N MET A 289 -11.02 16.10 3.47
CA MET A 289 -10.63 14.72 3.72
C MET A 289 -11.80 13.75 3.52
N SER A 290 -12.98 14.11 4.02
CA SER A 290 -14.21 13.33 3.83
C SER A 290 -14.62 13.25 2.36
N MET A 291 -14.54 14.36 1.61
CA MET A 291 -14.89 14.40 0.19
C MET A 291 -13.97 13.54 -0.68
N LEU A 292 -12.70 13.43 -0.30
CA LEU A 292 -11.69 12.63 -1.02
C LEU A 292 -11.62 11.17 -0.55
N ASN A 293 -12.51 10.74 0.35
CA ASN A 293 -12.45 9.43 1.02
C ASN A 293 -11.06 9.13 1.61
N ALA A 294 -10.37 10.15 2.12
CA ALA A 294 -9.06 9.98 2.72
C ALA A 294 -9.21 9.32 4.11
N THR A 295 -8.49 8.23 4.34
CA THR A 295 -8.55 7.53 5.63
C THR A 295 -7.90 8.35 6.74
N LEU A 296 -8.64 8.59 7.83
CA LEU A 296 -8.12 9.25 9.01
C LEU A 296 -7.42 8.23 9.92
N THR A 297 -6.10 8.19 9.84
CA THR A 297 -5.26 7.27 10.64
C THR A 297 -4.50 8.02 11.73
N LEU A 298 -3.84 7.33 12.66
CA LEU A 298 -3.13 7.98 13.76
C LEU A 298 -2.05 8.96 13.23
N PRO A 299 -1.24 8.61 12.22
CA PRO A 299 -0.37 9.59 11.57
C PRO A 299 -1.14 10.69 10.84
N GLY A 300 -2.29 10.37 10.22
CA GLY A 300 -3.19 11.39 9.68
C GLY A 300 -3.56 12.45 10.73
N ILE A 301 -4.00 12.02 11.92
CA ILE A 301 -4.31 12.92 13.04
C ILE A 301 -3.08 13.74 13.47
N ALA A 302 -1.88 13.13 13.53
CA ALA A 302 -0.66 13.88 13.78
C ALA A 302 -0.40 14.96 12.70
N GLY A 303 -0.74 14.67 11.44
CA GLY A 303 -0.76 15.65 10.35
C GLY A 303 -1.74 16.80 10.58
N ILE A 304 -2.95 16.52 11.12
CA ILE A 304 -3.91 17.56 11.52
C ILE A 304 -3.31 18.47 12.59
N VAL A 305 -2.70 17.90 13.63
CA VAL A 305 -2.08 18.66 14.72
C VAL A 305 -0.90 19.51 14.20
N LEU A 306 -0.06 18.93 13.33
CA LEU A 306 1.07 19.65 12.72
C LEU A 306 0.58 20.82 11.85
N THR A 307 -0.43 20.58 11.01
CA THR A 307 -1.00 21.62 10.12
C THR A 307 -1.74 22.69 10.90
N MET A 308 -2.34 22.36 12.05
CA MET A 308 -2.91 23.34 12.97
C MET A 308 -1.85 24.32 13.50
N GLY A 309 -0.66 23.83 13.88
CA GLY A 309 0.46 24.68 14.29
C GLY A 309 0.96 25.59 13.16
N MET A 310 1.17 25.04 11.97
CA MET A 310 1.61 25.80 10.80
C MET A 310 0.58 26.82 10.32
N ALA A 311 -0.72 26.51 10.42
CA ALA A 311 -1.80 27.43 10.06
C ALA A 311 -1.79 28.70 10.91
N VAL A 312 -1.29 28.63 12.14
CA VAL A 312 -1.14 29.80 13.01
C VAL A 312 0.11 30.61 12.68
N ASP A 313 1.20 29.95 12.26
CA ASP A 313 2.44 30.62 11.87
C ASP A 313 2.23 31.67 10.76
N ALA A 314 1.41 31.34 9.77
CA ALA A 314 1.02 32.29 8.71
C ALA A 314 0.34 33.56 9.28
N ASN A 315 -0.58 33.39 10.23
CA ASN A 315 -1.25 34.52 10.88
C ASN A 315 -0.29 35.31 11.77
N VAL A 316 0.62 34.64 12.48
CA VAL A 316 1.69 35.24 13.29
C VAL A 316 2.61 36.12 12.44
N LEU A 317 3.02 35.64 11.27
CA LEU A 317 3.89 36.37 10.34
C LEU A 317 3.19 37.61 9.75
N ILE A 318 1.90 37.50 9.42
CA ILE A 318 1.10 38.65 8.99
C ILE A 318 1.00 39.68 10.12
N PHE A 319 0.63 39.26 11.33
CA PHE A 319 0.40 40.19 12.45
C PHE A 319 1.68 40.85 12.95
N SER A 320 2.80 40.12 12.97
CA SER A 320 4.10 40.69 13.29
C SER A 320 4.53 41.73 12.26
N ARG A 321 4.32 41.46 10.96
CA ARG A 321 4.61 42.41 9.89
C ARG A 321 3.75 43.67 10.01
N ILE A 322 2.45 43.52 10.26
CA ILE A 322 1.55 44.67 10.51
C ILE A 322 2.07 45.51 11.69
N ARG A 323 2.49 44.86 12.79
CA ARG A 323 3.02 45.54 13.98
C ARG A 323 4.33 46.30 13.68
N GLU A 324 5.22 45.70 12.89
CA GLU A 324 6.48 46.32 12.43
C GLU A 324 6.20 47.56 11.57
N GLU A 325 5.28 47.46 10.63
CA GLU A 325 4.92 48.57 9.73
C GLU A 325 4.25 49.75 10.46
N ILE A 326 3.46 49.47 11.51
CA ILE A 326 2.92 50.52 12.39
C ILE A 326 4.03 51.18 13.21
N ALA A 327 4.99 50.39 13.71
CA ALA A 327 6.13 50.91 14.46
C ALA A 327 7.03 51.82 13.58
N ASN A 328 7.11 51.53 12.28
CA ASN A 328 7.78 52.37 11.27
C ASN A 328 6.99 53.65 10.90
N GLY A 329 5.85 53.90 11.53
CA GLY A 329 5.07 55.14 11.35
C GLY A 329 4.05 55.11 10.21
N MET A 330 3.76 53.95 9.61
CA MET A 330 2.70 53.86 8.61
C MET A 330 1.31 53.97 9.23
N SER A 331 0.35 54.49 8.46
CA SER A 331 -1.05 54.51 8.86
C SER A 331 -1.59 53.09 9.01
N VAL A 332 -2.54 52.89 9.93
CA VAL A 332 -3.12 51.57 10.26
C VAL A 332 -3.62 50.82 9.02
N GLN A 333 -4.34 51.50 8.12
CA GLN A 333 -4.86 50.88 6.89
C GLN A 333 -3.74 50.45 5.93
N ARG A 334 -2.71 51.30 5.79
CA ARG A 334 -1.56 51.01 4.91
C ARG A 334 -0.69 49.89 5.48
N ALA A 335 -0.50 49.86 6.79
CA ALA A 335 0.22 48.79 7.48
C ALA A 335 -0.49 47.44 7.35
N ILE A 336 -1.83 47.39 7.42
CA ILE A 336 -2.59 46.17 7.16
C ILE A 336 -2.38 45.70 5.71
N HIS A 337 -2.53 46.61 4.74
CA HIS A 337 -2.35 46.26 3.33
C HIS A 337 -0.94 45.74 3.01
N GLU A 338 0.09 46.49 3.39
CA GLU A 338 1.50 46.10 3.20
C GLU A 338 1.85 44.84 3.99
N GLY A 339 1.29 44.68 5.20
CA GLY A 339 1.48 43.49 6.02
C GLY A 339 1.01 42.21 5.32
N PHE A 340 -0.19 42.21 4.75
CA PHE A 340 -0.70 41.06 3.98
C PHE A 340 0.07 40.83 2.67
N ASP A 341 0.36 41.89 1.91
CA ASP A 341 1.01 41.75 0.60
C ASP A 341 2.46 41.27 0.72
N ARG A 342 3.23 41.74 1.72
CA ARG A 342 4.60 41.28 1.96
C ARG A 342 4.66 39.92 2.64
N ALA A 343 3.73 39.63 3.54
CA ALA A 343 3.67 38.32 4.19
C ALA A 343 3.28 37.21 3.18
N PHE A 344 2.53 37.54 2.13
CA PHE A 344 2.07 36.58 1.13
C PHE A 344 3.23 35.78 0.52
N SER A 345 4.29 36.44 0.03
CA SER A 345 5.42 35.72 -0.59
C SER A 345 6.12 34.80 0.41
N ALA A 346 6.37 35.28 1.64
CA ALA A 346 6.99 34.48 2.68
C ALA A 346 6.16 33.24 3.06
N ILE A 347 4.83 33.38 3.15
CA ILE A 347 3.91 32.28 3.46
C ILE A 347 3.88 31.26 2.32
N VAL A 348 3.81 31.74 1.07
CA VAL A 348 3.80 30.87 -0.11
C VAL A 348 5.12 30.11 -0.21
N ASP A 349 6.26 30.79 -0.10
CA ASP A 349 7.58 30.18 -0.20
C ASP A 349 7.82 29.14 0.90
N GLY A 350 7.44 29.47 2.15
CA GLY A 350 7.56 28.55 3.30
C GLY A 350 6.69 27.30 3.16
N ASN A 351 5.44 27.46 2.69
CA ASN A 351 4.52 26.33 2.55
C ASN A 351 4.77 25.50 1.29
N LEU A 352 5.27 26.10 0.20
CA LEU A 352 5.55 25.40 -1.05
C LEU A 352 6.62 24.32 -0.87
N THR A 353 7.68 24.61 -0.11
CA THR A 353 8.71 23.61 0.20
C THR A 353 8.14 22.42 0.98
N THR A 354 7.26 22.69 1.95
CA THR A 354 6.60 21.65 2.74
C THR A 354 5.60 20.86 1.90
N LEU A 355 4.91 21.51 0.96
CA LEU A 355 4.01 20.84 0.01
C LEU A 355 4.78 19.90 -0.93
N LEU A 356 5.99 20.28 -1.37
CA LEU A 356 6.88 19.39 -2.15
C LEU A 356 7.25 18.13 -1.35
N VAL A 357 7.58 18.28 -0.06
CA VAL A 357 7.82 17.12 0.82
C VAL A 357 6.57 16.26 0.92
N GLY A 358 5.39 16.87 1.10
CA GLY A 358 4.10 16.17 1.08
C GLY A 358 3.88 15.36 -0.21
N GLY A 359 4.17 15.95 -1.37
CA GLY A 359 4.09 15.28 -2.67
C GLY A 359 5.04 14.08 -2.78
N ILE A 360 6.28 14.22 -2.32
CA ILE A 360 7.27 13.13 -2.29
C ILE A 360 6.80 12.00 -1.36
N LEU A 361 6.32 12.34 -0.15
CA LEU A 361 5.79 11.37 0.81
C LEU A 361 4.53 10.67 0.27
N PHE A 362 3.71 11.34 -0.53
CA PHE A 362 2.55 10.72 -1.16
C PHE A 362 2.93 9.75 -2.28
N ALA A 363 3.92 10.10 -3.10
CA ALA A 363 4.36 9.29 -4.24
C ALA A 363 5.19 8.07 -3.82
N MET A 364 6.08 8.22 -2.83
CA MET A 364 7.01 7.18 -2.39
C MET A 364 6.63 6.53 -1.05
N GLY A 365 5.77 7.17 -0.26
CA GLY A 365 5.33 6.64 1.03
C GLY A 365 4.37 5.47 0.88
N THR A 366 4.37 4.60 1.88
CA THR A 366 3.46 3.45 1.96
C THR A 366 2.60 3.54 3.22
N GLY A 367 1.36 3.03 3.14
CA GLY A 367 0.41 2.96 4.24
C GLY A 367 0.30 4.26 5.05
N PRO A 368 0.76 4.31 6.32
CA PRO A 368 0.57 5.46 7.19
C PRO A 368 1.30 6.75 6.76
N ILE A 369 2.42 6.62 6.07
CA ILE A 369 3.16 7.79 5.55
C ILE A 369 2.33 8.49 4.48
N LYS A 370 1.59 7.73 3.67
CA LYS A 370 0.73 8.26 2.62
C LYS A 370 -0.49 8.99 3.22
N GLY A 371 -1.11 8.43 4.27
CA GLY A 371 -2.19 9.08 5.01
C GLY A 371 -1.75 10.40 5.66
N PHE A 372 -0.57 10.41 6.29
CA PHE A 372 0.05 11.63 6.80
C PHE A 372 0.31 12.65 5.68
N ALA A 373 0.86 12.22 4.55
CA ALA A 373 1.17 13.08 3.41
C ALA A 373 -0.07 13.77 2.84
N VAL A 374 -1.18 13.03 2.66
CA VAL A 374 -2.46 13.59 2.19
C VAL A 374 -2.96 14.66 3.15
N THR A 375 -2.99 14.34 4.45
CA THR A 375 -3.47 15.26 5.49
C THR A 375 -2.62 16.53 5.57
N LEU A 376 -1.28 16.36 5.52
CA LEU A 376 -0.33 17.46 5.47
C LEU A 376 -0.56 18.37 4.26
N SER A 377 -0.70 17.78 3.07
CA SER A 377 -0.81 18.53 1.81
C SER A 377 -2.12 19.32 1.74
N ILE A 378 -3.24 18.69 2.11
CA ILE A 378 -4.54 19.35 2.19
C ILE A 378 -4.52 20.42 3.30
N GLY A 379 -3.91 20.14 4.45
CA GLY A 379 -3.79 21.09 5.55
C GLY A 379 -3.00 22.33 5.20
N ILE A 380 -1.92 22.19 4.44
CA ILE A 380 -1.15 23.34 3.96
C ILE A 380 -2.01 24.19 3.03
N LEU A 381 -2.64 23.59 2.01
CA LEU A 381 -3.45 24.33 1.05
C LEU A 381 -4.63 25.06 1.70
N THR A 382 -5.33 24.39 2.62
CA THR A 382 -6.43 24.98 3.39
C THR A 382 -5.94 26.07 4.34
N SER A 383 -4.79 25.88 4.99
CA SER A 383 -4.21 26.89 5.88
C SER A 383 -3.79 28.16 5.15
N MET A 384 -3.20 28.03 3.96
CA MET A 384 -2.84 29.17 3.12
C MET A 384 -4.09 29.93 2.69
N PHE A 385 -5.13 29.22 2.25
CA PHE A 385 -6.41 29.81 1.88
C PHE A 385 -7.04 30.58 3.06
N THR A 386 -7.09 29.96 4.24
CA THR A 386 -7.70 30.59 5.43
C THR A 386 -6.88 31.78 5.93
N ALA A 387 -5.55 31.67 6.02
CA ALA A 387 -4.70 32.77 6.47
C ALA A 387 -4.69 33.97 5.50
N ILE A 388 -4.65 33.72 4.19
CA ILE A 388 -4.49 34.79 3.19
C ILE A 388 -5.84 35.43 2.84
N ILE A 389 -6.89 34.63 2.66
CA ILE A 389 -8.18 35.13 2.16
C ILE A 389 -9.14 35.39 3.32
N VAL A 390 -9.32 34.41 4.21
CA VAL A 390 -10.32 34.52 5.29
C VAL A 390 -9.87 35.54 6.34
N THR A 391 -8.63 35.46 6.83
CA THR A 391 -8.12 36.43 7.81
C THR A 391 -8.06 37.85 7.22
N ARG A 392 -7.62 38.02 5.97
CA ARG A 392 -7.63 39.33 5.29
C ARG A 392 -9.04 39.88 5.15
N GLY A 393 -10.01 39.04 4.76
CA GLY A 393 -11.42 39.40 4.67
C GLY A 393 -12.00 39.84 6.00
N MET A 394 -11.72 39.10 7.08
CA MET A 394 -12.18 39.44 8.43
C MET A 394 -11.57 40.75 8.95
N VAL A 395 -10.26 40.94 8.77
CA VAL A 395 -9.57 42.17 9.20
C VAL A 395 -10.11 43.37 8.41
N ASN A 396 -10.24 43.25 7.08
CA ASN A 396 -10.78 44.33 6.24
C ASN A 396 -12.25 44.62 6.53
N LEU A 397 -13.07 43.62 6.89
CA LEU A 397 -14.48 43.86 7.25
C LEU A 397 -14.62 44.67 8.55
N ILE A 398 -13.74 44.42 9.53
CA ILE A 398 -13.84 45.06 10.86
C ILE A 398 -13.16 46.43 10.87
N TYR A 399 -12.00 46.53 10.21
CA TYR A 399 -11.14 47.71 10.23
C TYR A 399 -11.25 48.55 8.96
N GLY A 400 -11.75 48.02 7.84
CA GLY A 400 -11.84 48.73 6.57
C GLY A 400 -12.69 50.00 6.65
N GLY A 401 -12.15 51.10 6.11
CA GLY A 401 -12.84 52.39 6.04
C GLY A 401 -12.96 53.16 7.36
N ARG A 402 -12.36 52.66 8.47
CA ARG A 402 -12.37 53.35 9.77
C ARG A 402 -11.02 53.99 10.07
N ASP A 403 -11.05 55.24 10.52
CA ASP A 403 -9.87 56.03 10.87
C ASP A 403 -9.47 55.74 12.33
N LEU A 404 -8.73 54.65 12.52
CA LEU A 404 -8.39 54.13 13.83
C LEU A 404 -7.01 54.60 14.28
N LYS A 405 -6.97 55.31 15.42
CA LYS A 405 -5.72 55.82 16.01
C LYS A 405 -4.89 54.77 16.76
N LYS A 406 -5.48 53.60 17.10
CA LYS A 406 -4.80 52.48 17.78
C LYS A 406 -5.36 51.13 17.31
N LEU A 407 -4.45 50.20 17.01
CA LEU A 407 -4.75 48.79 16.82
C LEU A 407 -4.55 48.04 18.14
N TRP A 408 -5.46 47.10 18.44
CA TRP A 408 -5.34 46.21 19.58
C TRP A 408 -4.74 44.89 19.10
N ILE A 409 -3.45 44.96 18.76
CA ILE A 409 -2.66 43.87 18.22
C ILE A 409 -1.51 43.49 19.14
#